data_AF-A0A944ZUW1-F1
#
_entry.id   AF-A0A944ZUW1-F1
#
_cell.length_a   1.000
_cell.length_b   1.000
_cell.length_c   1.000
_cell.angle_alpha   90.00
_cell.angle_beta   90.00
_cell.angle_gamma   90.00
#
_symmetry.space_group_name_H-M   'P 1'
#
loop_
_entity.id
_entity.type
_entity.pdbx_description
1 polymer ?
#
loop_
_entity_poly.entity_id
_entity_poly.type
_entity_poly.pdbx_seq_one_letter_code
_entity_poly.pdbx_strand_id
1 'polypeptide(L)'
;MKSFAICFLLLTVVSCATLFAMKYILWAMFKWGGGGAIGLALVFTGIYVGSFFAVTKKCTRHEQYVPHTVLKWIWVLGFVQLIVLGAFYHLLPQFFPAIIADFFFA
;
A
#
# COMPACT_ATOMS: atom_id res chain seq x y z
N MET A 1 -1.72 -14.70 -21.37
CA MET A 1 -0.55 -14.66 -20.47
C MET A 1 -0.05 -13.23 -20.18
N LYS A 2 0.09 -12.33 -21.19
CA LYS A 2 0.59 -10.94 -20.96
C LYS A 2 -0.24 -10.13 -19.95
N SER A 3 -1.58 -10.17 -20.01
CA SER A 3 -2.45 -9.44 -19.07
C SER A 3 -2.31 -9.92 -17.62
N PHE A 4 -2.21 -11.23 -17.39
CA PHE A 4 -2.01 -11.80 -16.04
C PHE A 4 -0.68 -11.37 -15.41
N ALA A 5 0.41 -11.39 -16.19
CA ALA A 5 1.72 -10.94 -15.73
C ALA A 5 1.70 -9.45 -15.32
N ILE A 6 0.99 -8.60 -16.09
CA ILE A 6 0.83 -7.17 -15.77
C ILE A 6 0.01 -6.98 -14.49
N CYS A 7 -1.11 -7.71 -14.33
CA CYS A 7 -1.90 -7.67 -13.09
C CYS A 7 -1.09 -8.10 -11.87
N PHE A 8 -0.32 -9.18 -11.99
CA PHE A 8 0.54 -9.66 -10.91
C PHE A 8 1.63 -8.65 -10.55
N LEU A 9 2.23 -8.02 -11.56
CA LEU A 9 3.24 -6.98 -11.37
C LEU A 9 2.63 -5.75 -10.68
N LEU A 10 1.46 -5.30 -11.13
CA LEU A 10 0.73 -4.19 -10.48
C LEU A 10 0.37 -4.52 -9.04
N LEU A 11 -0.15 -5.73 -8.77
CA LEU A 11 -0.44 -6.16 -7.41
C LEU A 11 0.81 -6.14 -6.54
N THR A 12 1.91 -6.71 -7.03
CA THR A 12 3.19 -6.76 -6.30
C THR A 12 3.70 -5.36 -6.00
N VAL A 13 3.69 -4.46 -6.97
CA VAL A 13 4.13 -3.07 -6.80
C VAL A 13 3.26 -2.33 -5.80
N VAL A 14 1.93 -2.46 -5.89
CA VAL A 14 0.99 -1.83 -4.96
C VAL A 14 1.17 -2.40 -3.54
N SER A 15 1.34 -3.71 -3.40
CA SER A 15 1.60 -4.36 -2.11
C SER A 15 2.95 -3.95 -1.50
N CYS A 16 4.02 -3.85 -2.30
CA CYS A 16 5.30 -3.35 -1.80
C CYS A 16 5.20 -1.87 -1.40
N ALA A 17 4.60 -1.03 -2.23
CA ALA A 17 4.45 0.40 -1.94
C ALA A 17 3.64 0.64 -0.65
N THR A 18 2.59 -0.15 -0.43
CA THR A 18 1.78 -0.07 0.79
C THR A 18 2.55 -0.55 2.02
N LEU A 19 3.36 -1.61 1.93
CA LEU A 19 4.25 -2.03 3.03
C LEU A 19 5.26 -0.95 3.41
N PHE A 20 5.90 -0.30 2.42
CA PHE A 20 6.82 0.81 2.69
C PHE A 20 6.11 2.02 3.28
N ALA A 21 4.93 2.39 2.76
CA ALA A 21 4.13 3.47 3.33
C ALA A 21 3.82 3.19 4.82
N MET A 22 3.46 1.95 5.15
CA MET A 22 3.24 1.53 6.53
C MET A 22 4.50 1.68 7.39
N LYS A 23 5.68 1.33 6.87
CA LYS A 23 6.96 1.56 7.58
C LYS A 23 7.18 3.03 7.90
N TYR A 24 6.97 3.92 6.95
CA TYR A 24 7.15 5.36 7.19
C TYR A 24 6.11 5.92 8.15
N ILE A 25 4.87 5.46 8.10
CA ILE A 25 3.81 5.88 9.03
C ILE A 25 4.14 5.43 10.46
N LEU A 26 4.58 4.18 10.64
CA LEU A 26 5.04 3.68 11.94
C LEU A 26 6.26 4.46 12.44
N TRP A 27 7.27 4.64 11.60
CA TRP A 27 8.46 5.43 11.95
C TRP A 27 8.08 6.84 12.42
N ALA A 28 7.15 7.51 11.72
CA ALA A 28 6.66 8.82 12.10
C ALA A 28 5.85 8.79 13.40
N MET A 29 5.09 7.73 13.65
CA MET A 29 4.42 7.53 14.93
C MET A 29 5.42 7.44 16.09
N PHE A 30 6.53 6.73 15.91
CA PHE A 30 7.59 6.62 16.93
C PHE A 30 8.43 7.89 17.10
N LYS A 31 8.71 8.62 16.02
CA LYS A 31 9.59 9.81 16.06
C LYS A 31 8.84 11.12 16.31
N TRP A 32 7.67 11.28 15.70
CA TRP A 32 6.90 12.53 15.66
C TRP A 32 5.54 12.41 16.37
N GLY A 33 5.25 11.25 16.97
CA GLY A 33 3.98 10.98 17.64
C GLY A 33 2.80 10.86 16.67
N GLY A 34 1.59 10.82 17.22
CA GLY A 34 0.35 10.61 16.45
C GLY A 34 0.12 11.69 15.37
N GLY A 35 0.48 12.94 15.64
CA GLY A 35 0.30 14.03 14.67
C GLY A 35 1.13 13.85 13.40
N GLY A 36 2.41 13.47 13.54
CA GLY A 36 3.28 13.19 12.40
C GLY A 36 2.84 11.96 11.60
N ALA A 37 2.37 10.92 12.29
CA ALA A 37 1.82 9.72 11.66
C ALA A 37 0.57 10.03 10.81
N ILE A 38 -0.36 10.84 11.35
CA ILE A 38 -1.57 11.26 10.62
C ILE A 38 -1.19 12.08 9.39
N GLY A 39 -0.26 13.01 9.51
CA GLY A 39 0.23 13.82 8.38
C GLY A 39 0.78 12.96 7.25
N LEU A 40 1.65 11.99 7.57
CA LEU A 40 2.19 11.06 6.57
C LEU A 40 1.12 10.12 6.01
N ALA A 41 0.20 9.64 6.83
CA ALA A 41 -0.91 8.80 6.37
C ALA A 41 -1.78 9.53 5.33
N LEU A 42 -2.06 10.82 5.54
CA LEU A 42 -2.79 11.65 4.57
C LEU A 42 -2.03 11.83 3.25
N VAL A 43 -0.72 12.09 3.32
CA VAL A 43 0.14 12.21 2.13
C VAL A 43 0.15 10.90 1.35
N PHE A 44 0.38 9.77 2.01
CA PHE A 44 0.36 8.46 1.36
C PHE A 44 -1.03 8.11 0.81
N THR A 45 -2.11 8.48 1.49
CA THR A 45 -3.48 8.31 0.98
C THR A 45 -3.68 9.11 -0.31
N GLY A 46 -3.22 10.36 -0.36
CA GLY A 46 -3.26 11.19 -1.57
C GLY A 46 -2.48 10.59 -2.73
N ILE A 47 -1.26 10.09 -2.47
CA ILE A 47 -0.43 9.40 -3.45
C ILE A 47 -1.11 8.11 -3.92
N TYR A 48 -1.72 7.36 -3.00
CA TYR A 48 -2.41 6.10 -3.28
C TYR A 48 -3.62 6.28 -4.19
N VAL A 49 -4.47 7.26 -3.88
CA VAL A 49 -5.64 7.59 -4.68
C VAL A 49 -5.20 8.22 -6.02
N GLY A 50 -4.23 9.13 -6.01
CA GLY A 50 -3.71 9.78 -7.21
C GLY A 50 -3.07 8.79 -8.20
N SER A 51 -2.33 7.81 -7.68
CA SER A 51 -1.72 6.76 -8.51
C SER A 51 -2.76 5.85 -9.17
N PHE A 52 -3.90 5.57 -8.51
CA PHE A 52 -5.02 4.89 -9.16
C PHE A 52 -5.46 5.64 -10.41
N PHE A 53 -5.77 6.93 -10.29
CA PHE A 53 -6.21 7.74 -11.43
C PHE A 53 -5.14 7.83 -12.53
N ALA A 54 -3.87 7.96 -12.16
CA ALA A 54 -2.77 7.99 -13.11
C ALA A 54 -2.63 6.68 -13.90
N VAL A 55 -2.70 5.53 -13.23
CA VAL A 55 -2.62 4.20 -13.85
C VAL A 55 -3.85 3.93 -14.70
N THR A 56 -5.04 4.27 -14.22
CA THR A 56 -6.27 4.13 -15.00
C THR A 56 -6.20 4.94 -16.28
N LYS A 57 -5.82 6.23 -16.21
CA LYS A 57 -5.69 7.11 -17.38
C LYS A 57 -4.64 6.61 -18.39
N LYS A 58 -3.53 6.04 -17.93
CA LYS A 58 -2.50 5.45 -18.83
C LYS A 58 -2.92 4.10 -19.42
N CYS A 59 -3.57 3.23 -18.65
CA CYS A 59 -4.06 1.94 -19.15
C CYS A 59 -5.13 2.14 -20.24
N THR A 60 -6.01 3.13 -20.09
CA THR A 60 -7.01 3.47 -21.13
C THR A 60 -6.36 3.98 -22.42
N ARG A 61 -5.17 4.60 -22.34
CA ARG A 61 -4.47 5.20 -23.49
C ARG A 61 -3.61 4.19 -24.27
N HIS A 62 -3.20 3.08 -23.65
CA HIS A 62 -2.27 2.10 -24.23
C HIS A 62 -2.91 0.79 -24.69
N GLU A 63 -4.24 0.72 -24.86
CA GLU A 63 -4.98 -0.53 -25.19
C GLU A 63 -4.55 -1.70 -24.29
N GLN A 64 -4.19 -1.41 -23.04
CA GLN A 64 -3.64 -2.40 -22.15
C GLN A 64 -4.80 -3.17 -21.49
N TYR A 65 -4.86 -4.47 -21.81
CA TYR A 65 -5.88 -5.49 -21.49
C TYR A 65 -6.15 -5.75 -19.98
N VAL A 66 -6.00 -4.77 -19.09
CA VAL A 66 -6.37 -4.91 -17.67
C VAL A 66 -7.75 -4.32 -17.47
N PRO A 67 -8.77 -5.13 -17.15
CA PRO A 67 -10.12 -4.62 -16.90
C PRO A 67 -10.10 -3.65 -15.73
N HIS A 68 -10.86 -2.56 -15.85
CA HIS A 68 -10.99 -1.56 -14.79
C HIS A 68 -11.43 -2.16 -13.44
N THR A 69 -12.26 -3.20 -13.49
CA THR A 69 -12.68 -3.98 -12.30
C THR A 69 -11.50 -4.66 -11.62
N VAL A 70 -10.57 -5.27 -12.38
CA VAL A 70 -9.37 -5.92 -11.82
C VAL A 70 -8.44 -4.88 -11.21
N LEU A 71 -8.26 -3.73 -11.87
CA LEU A 71 -7.45 -2.63 -11.34
C LEU A 71 -8.02 -2.09 -10.02
N LYS A 72 -9.34 -1.94 -9.93
CA LYS A 72 -10.03 -1.60 -8.68
C LYS A 72 -9.76 -2.62 -7.59
N TRP A 73 -9.87 -3.91 -7.89
CA TRP A 73 -9.59 -4.96 -6.91
C TRP A 73 -8.15 -4.95 -6.41
N ILE A 74 -7.17 -4.69 -7.28
CA ILE A 74 -5.76 -4.54 -6.88
C ILE A 74 -5.60 -3.40 -5.86
N TRP A 75 -6.28 -2.27 -6.09
CA TRP A 75 -6.28 -1.16 -5.15
C TRP A 75 -7.05 -1.45 -3.86
N VAL A 76 -8.20 -2.13 -3.93
CA VAL A 76 -8.91 -2.52 -2.71
C VAL A 76 -8.05 -3.46 -1.86
N LEU A 77 -7.38 -4.43 -2.48
CA LEU A 77 -6.50 -5.36 -1.77
C LEU A 77 -5.31 -4.65 -1.13
N GLY A 78 -4.66 -3.72 -1.83
CA GLY A 78 -3.57 -2.92 -1.25
C GLY A 78 -4.03 -2.05 -0.07
N PHE A 79 -5.23 -1.48 -0.15
CA PHE A 79 -5.81 -0.71 0.95
C PHE A 79 -6.20 -1.59 2.15
N VAL A 80 -6.81 -2.76 1.89
CA VAL A 80 -7.09 -3.76 2.92
C VAL A 80 -5.80 -4.21 3.60
N GLN A 81 -4.73 -4.41 2.83
CA GLN A 81 -3.41 -4.73 3.37
C GLN A 81 -2.93 -3.64 4.34
N LEU A 82 -3.06 -2.35 4.01
CA LEU A 82 -2.74 -1.25 4.93
C LEU A 82 -3.57 -1.29 6.21
N ILE A 83 -4.89 -1.47 6.10
CA ILE A 83 -5.78 -1.50 7.27
C ILE A 83 -5.44 -2.68 8.17
N VAL A 84 -5.28 -3.88 7.60
CA VAL A 84 -5.05 -5.11 8.35
C VAL A 84 -3.69 -5.07 9.04
N LEU A 85 -2.62 -4.68 8.33
CA LEU A 85 -1.31 -4.50 8.97
C LEU A 85 -1.36 -3.38 10.01
N GLY A 86 -1.95 -2.23 9.69
CA GLY A 86 -2.19 -1.13 10.62
C GLY A 86 -2.84 -1.56 11.94
N ALA A 87 -3.97 -2.26 11.82
CA ALA A 87 -4.73 -2.75 12.95
C ALA A 87 -3.95 -3.81 13.75
N PHE A 88 -3.30 -4.77 13.07
CA PHE A 88 -2.50 -5.77 13.75
C PHE A 88 -1.32 -5.16 14.51
N TYR A 89 -0.66 -4.15 13.96
CA TYR A 89 0.42 -3.45 14.67
C TYR A 89 -0.07 -2.72 15.92
N HIS A 90 -1.26 -2.12 15.85
CA HIS A 90 -1.81 -1.41 17.00
C HIS A 90 -2.30 -2.37 18.09
N LEU A 91 -2.91 -3.50 17.72
CA LEU A 91 -3.58 -4.40 18.66
C LEU A 91 -2.71 -5.54 19.16
N LEU A 92 -1.79 -6.02 18.31
CA LEU A 92 -1.07 -7.28 18.51
C LEU A 92 0.43 -7.15 18.16
N PRO A 93 1.15 -6.13 18.66
CA PRO A 93 2.57 -5.93 18.30
C PRO A 93 3.44 -7.13 18.70
N GLN A 94 3.09 -7.83 19.79
CA GLN A 94 3.81 -8.99 20.32
C GLN A 94 3.75 -10.26 19.46
N PHE A 95 2.81 -10.33 18.50
CA PHE A 95 2.62 -11.51 17.66
C PHE A 95 3.36 -11.40 16.32
N PHE A 96 4.07 -10.31 16.07
CA PHE A 96 4.85 -10.15 14.84
C PHE A 96 6.17 -10.92 14.93
N PRO A 97 6.50 -11.75 13.92
CA PRO A 97 7.82 -12.35 13.78
C PRO A 97 8.92 -11.30 13.84
N ALA A 98 10.05 -11.63 14.47
CA ALA A 98 11.19 -10.71 14.63
C ALA A 98 11.64 -10.09 13.31
N ILE A 99 11.67 -10.87 12.22
CA ILE A 99 12.04 -10.36 10.89
C ILE A 99 11.10 -9.28 10.35
N ILE A 100 9.82 -9.36 10.70
CA ILE A 100 8.83 -8.36 10.29
C ILE A 100 8.98 -7.14 11.20
N ALA A 101 9.14 -7.34 12.51
CA ALA A 101 9.43 -6.25 13.45
C ALA A 101 10.69 -5.46 13.04
N ASP A 102 11.78 -6.15 12.70
CA ASP A 102 13.02 -5.54 12.21
C ASP A 102 12.80 -4.76 10.92
N PHE A 103 12.03 -5.29 9.96
CA PHE A 103 11.72 -4.53 8.76
C PHE A 103 11.05 -3.19 9.07
N PHE A 104 10.16 -3.13 10.07
CA PHE A 104 9.43 -1.91 10.40
C PHE A 104 10.16 -0.99 11.39
N PHE A 105 11.01 -1.53 12.27
CA PHE A 105 11.60 -0.81 13.40
C PHE A 105 13.12 -0.69 13.40
N ALA A 106 13.83 -1.45 12.55
CA ALA A 106 15.24 -1.22 12.25
C ALA A 106 15.42 -0.15 11.15
#